data_AF-A0A1F7AKI5-F1
#
_entry.id   AF-A0A1F7AKI5-F1
#
_cell.length_a   1.000
_cell.length_b   1.000
_cell.length_c   1.000
_cell.angle_alpha   90.00
_cell.angle_beta   90.00
_cell.angle_gamma   90.00
#
_symmetry.space_group_name_H-M   'P 1'
#
loop_
_entity.id
_entity.type
_entity.pdbx_description
1 polymer ?
#
loop_
_entity_poly.entity_id
_entity_poly.type
_entity_poly.pdbx_seq_one_letter_code
_entity_poly.pdbx_strand_id
1 'polypeptide(L)'
;MASPRKSVFAQDVLEIGNFEDLEHLIGLLNKAFKGAQYRLEPLPLQKGSYLFIEDFEDQDEYECGLVERMGKKVYGAPGVHRMIFGAYERYLEKLD
;
A
#
# COMPACT_ATOMS: atom_id res chain seq x y z
N MET A 1 -32.13 5.20 -9.71
CA MET A 1 -30.99 4.40 -10.22
C MET A 1 -29.72 5.08 -9.73
N ALA A 2 -28.98 4.45 -8.80
CA ALA A 2 -27.71 5.00 -8.33
C ALA A 2 -26.63 4.75 -9.39
N SER A 3 -26.03 5.82 -9.89
CA SER A 3 -24.89 5.74 -10.81
C SER A 3 -23.75 4.97 -10.13
N PRO A 4 -23.03 4.07 -10.83
CA PRO A 4 -21.84 3.44 -10.24
C PRO A 4 -20.88 4.55 -9.87
N ARG A 5 -20.40 4.60 -8.63
CA ARG A 5 -19.35 5.53 -8.22
C ARG A 5 -18.17 5.30 -9.19
N LYS A 6 -17.92 6.24 -10.10
CA LYS A 6 -16.69 6.28 -10.87
C LYS A 6 -15.56 6.22 -9.84
N SER A 7 -14.76 5.15 -9.87
CA SER A 7 -13.47 5.19 -9.20
C SER A 7 -12.75 6.43 -9.71
N VAL A 8 -12.16 7.18 -8.78
CA VAL A 8 -11.45 8.44 -9.08
C VAL A 8 -10.20 8.18 -9.94
N PHE A 9 -9.81 6.91 -10.12
CA PHE A 9 -8.62 6.42 -10.82
C PHE A 9 -8.84 6.09 -12.31
N ALA A 10 -9.57 6.93 -13.04
CA ALA A 10 -9.76 6.74 -14.46
C ALA A 10 -8.52 7.18 -15.27
N GLN A 11 -7.44 6.40 -15.19
CA GLN A 11 -6.37 6.12 -16.17
C GLN A 11 -5.09 5.71 -15.41
N ASP A 12 -4.58 4.50 -15.70
CA ASP A 12 -3.32 3.92 -15.22
C ASP A 12 -3.25 3.47 -13.75
N VAL A 13 -4.05 2.47 -13.36
CA VAL A 13 -3.84 1.69 -12.12
C VAL A 13 -3.30 0.30 -12.41
N LEU A 14 -2.40 -0.18 -11.56
CA LEU A 14 -1.82 -1.52 -11.60
C LEU A 14 -2.38 -2.36 -10.47
N GLU A 15 -2.64 -3.65 -10.73
CA GLU A 15 -2.92 -4.62 -9.67
C GLU A 15 -1.66 -4.83 -8.83
N ILE A 16 -1.78 -4.68 -7.51
CA ILE A 16 -0.71 -4.93 -6.55
C ILE A 16 -0.76 -6.39 -6.07
N GLY A 17 -1.97 -6.90 -5.78
CA GLY A 17 -2.16 -8.25 -5.23
C GLY A 17 -3.48 -8.40 -4.48
N ASN A 18 -3.56 -9.38 -3.58
CA ASN A 18 -4.70 -9.48 -2.67
C ASN A 18 -4.51 -8.57 -1.46
N PHE A 19 -5.62 -8.09 -0.90
CA PHE A 19 -5.60 -7.19 0.27
C PHE A 19 -5.01 -7.86 1.51
N GLU A 20 -5.38 -9.12 1.76
CA GLU A 20 -4.85 -9.90 2.88
C GLU A 20 -3.33 -10.12 2.77
N ASP A 21 -2.81 -10.30 1.55
CA ASP A 21 -1.37 -10.44 1.31
C ASP A 21 -0.63 -9.13 1.59
N LEU A 22 -1.23 -7.99 1.24
CA LEU A 22 -0.68 -6.67 1.55
C LEU A 22 -0.66 -6.40 3.08
N GLU A 23 -1.73 -6.76 3.79
CA GLU A 23 -1.78 -6.68 5.26
C GLU A 23 -0.71 -7.58 5.89
N HIS A 24 -0.53 -8.79 5.35
CA HIS A 24 0.49 -9.72 5.81
C HIS A 24 1.91 -9.18 5.58
N LEU A 25 2.19 -8.62 4.39
CA LEU A 25 3.46 -8.00 4.06
C LEU A 25 3.83 -6.90 5.05
N ILE A 26 2.89 -6.01 5.38
CA ILE A 26 3.12 -4.95 6.38
C ILE A 26 3.53 -5.53 7.74
N GLY A 27 2.88 -6.63 8.15
CA GLY A 27 3.24 -7.35 9.37
C GLY A 27 4.66 -7.94 9.34
N LEU A 28 5.10 -8.44 8.18
CA LEU A 28 6.47 -8.93 7.99
C LEU A 28 7.49 -7.79 8.02
N LEU A 29 7.22 -6.69 7.32
CA LEU A 29 8.08 -5.51 7.25
C LEU A 29 8.32 -4.91 8.63
N ASN A 30 7.26 -4.67 9.40
CA ASN A 30 7.37 -4.11 10.76
C ASN A 30 8.11 -5.02 11.75
N LYS A 31 8.11 -6.35 11.53
CA LYS A 31 8.91 -7.28 12.34
C LYS A 31 10.38 -7.28 11.93
N ALA A 32 10.64 -7.09 10.64
CA ALA A 32 11.96 -7.13 10.05
C ALA A 32 12.74 -5.82 10.29
N PHE A 33 12.08 -4.66 10.19
CA PHE A 33 12.72 -3.35 10.22
C PHE A 33 12.31 -2.59 11.47
N LYS A 34 13.21 -2.48 12.46
CA LYS A 34 12.94 -1.79 13.73
C LYS A 34 12.96 -0.26 13.65
N GLY A 35 13.60 0.31 12.62
CA GLY A 35 13.68 1.76 12.39
C GLY A 35 12.75 2.24 11.28
N ALA A 36 11.75 1.43 10.92
CA ALA A 36 10.75 1.79 9.92
C ALA A 36 9.37 1.30 10.37
N GLN A 37 8.34 2.09 10.12
CA GLN A 37 6.96 1.75 10.36
C GLN A 37 6.18 1.76 9.05
N TYR A 38 5.60 0.60 8.72
CA TYR A 38 4.74 0.40 7.56
C TYR A 38 3.29 0.34 8.02
N ARG A 39 2.40 1.08 7.37
CA ARG A 39 0.97 1.16 7.74
C ARG A 39 0.06 1.11 6.52
N LEU A 40 -1.16 0.63 6.74
CA LEU A 40 -2.26 0.72 5.78
C LEU A 40 -3.45 1.38 6.45
N GLU A 41 -3.65 2.67 6.19
CA GLU A 41 -4.65 3.49 6.87
C GLU A 41 -5.89 3.72 6.00
N PRO A 42 -7.11 3.37 6.44
CA PRO A 42 -8.31 3.59 5.66
C PRO A 42 -8.63 5.09 5.53
N LEU A 43 -9.02 5.53 4.32
CA LEU A 43 -9.49 6.90 4.13
C LEU A 43 -10.94 7.06 4.64
N PRO A 44 -11.21 7.95 5.62
CA PRO A 44 -12.51 8.03 6.30
C PRO A 44 -13.69 8.29 5.35
N LEU A 45 -13.46 9.02 4.26
CA LEU A 45 -14.50 9.47 3.33
C LEU A 45 -14.60 8.62 2.06
N GLN A 46 -13.69 7.66 1.86
CA GLN A 46 -13.61 6.88 0.62
C GLN A 46 -13.50 5.39 0.94
N LYS A 47 -14.65 4.74 1.06
CA LYS A 47 -14.73 3.30 1.38
C LYS A 47 -13.95 2.47 0.36
N GLY A 48 -13.06 1.62 0.87
CA GLY A 48 -12.21 0.76 0.06
C GLY A 48 -10.90 1.43 -0.36
N SER A 49 -10.67 2.70 -0.03
CA SER A 49 -9.40 3.38 -0.29
C SER A 49 -8.57 3.47 0.97
N TYR A 50 -7.27 3.25 0.83
CA TYR A 50 -6.30 3.22 1.91
C TYR A 50 -5.04 3.98 1.52
N LEU A 51 -4.35 4.57 2.49
CA LEU A 51 -3.00 5.06 2.35
C LEU A 51 -2.05 3.97 2.81
N PHE A 52 -1.20 3.48 1.90
CA PHE A 52 0.00 2.75 2.27
C PHE A 52 1.07 3.77 2.66
N ILE A 53 1.68 3.62 3.82
CA ILE A 53 2.63 4.57 4.39
C ILE A 53 3.92 3.83 4.76
N GLU A 54 5.06 4.37 4.34
CA GLU A 54 6.41 4.01 4.78
C GLU A 54 7.00 5.17 5.58
N ASP A 55 7.29 4.93 6.85
CA ASP A 55 7.76 5.95 7.79
C ASP A 55 9.11 5.50 8.35
N PHE A 56 10.20 6.16 7.95
CA PHE A 56 11.56 5.79 8.35
C PHE A 56 12.05 6.74 9.43
N GLU A 57 12.37 6.20 10.62
CA GLU A 57 12.74 7.01 11.79
C GLU A 57 14.00 7.87 11.57
N ASP A 58 14.84 7.50 10.61
CA ASP A 58 16.11 8.15 10.31
C ASP A 58 16.02 9.23 9.21
N GLN A 59 14.87 9.38 8.54
CA GLN A 59 14.73 10.28 7.39
C GLN A 59 13.90 11.53 7.66
N ASP A 60 13.31 11.70 8.87
CA ASP A 60 12.39 12.80 9.24
C ASP A 60 11.21 13.02 8.24
N GLU A 61 11.03 12.11 7.29
CA GLU A 61 10.06 12.14 6.20
C GLU A 61 9.38 10.77 6.08
N TYR A 62 8.11 10.78 5.68
CA TYR A 62 7.37 9.57 5.35
C TYR A 62 6.90 9.62 3.90
N GLU A 63 6.91 8.47 3.23
CA GLU A 63 6.31 8.31 1.91
C GLU A 63 4.92 7.68 2.04
N CYS A 64 3.97 8.12 1.22
CA CYS A 64 2.65 7.50 1.19
C CYS A 64 2.05 7.43 -0.21
N GLY A 65 1.20 6.42 -0.39
CA GLY A 65 0.57 6.11 -1.67
C GLY A 65 -0.85 5.63 -1.49
N LEU A 66 -1.76 6.14 -2.33
CA LEU A 66 -3.15 5.71 -2.34
C LEU A 66 -3.30 4.35 -3.02
N VAL A 67 -3.96 3.42 -2.33
CA VAL A 67 -4.40 2.14 -2.88
C VAL A 67 -5.92 1.98 -2.76
N GLU A 68 -6.53 1.30 -3.73
CA GLU A 68 -7.96 0.98 -3.73
C GLU A 68 -8.18 -0.53 -3.70
N ARG A 69 -9.00 -0.98 -2.75
CA ARG A 69 -9.49 -2.34 -2.64
C ARG A 69 -10.77 -2.50 -3.47
N MET A 70 -10.71 -3.37 -4.47
CA MET A 70 -11.87 -3.78 -5.26
C MET A 70 -12.10 -5.29 -5.06
N GLY A 71 -13.02 -5.62 -4.15
CA GLY A 71 -13.25 -7.01 -3.73
C GLY A 71 -12.07 -7.54 -2.90
N LYS A 72 -11.39 -8.58 -3.40
CA LYS A 72 -10.18 -9.13 -2.77
C LYS A 72 -8.88 -8.48 -3.24
N LYS A 73 -8.93 -7.77 -4.37
CA LYS A 73 -7.75 -7.23 -5.04
C LYS A 73 -7.49 -5.79 -4.63
N VAL A 74 -6.22 -5.40 -4.70
CA VAL A 74 -5.73 -4.06 -4.42
C VAL A 74 -5.07 -3.48 -5.66
N TYR A 75 -5.37 -2.22 -5.92
CA TYR A 75 -4.87 -1.47 -7.06
C TYR A 75 -4.23 -0.17 -6.59
N GLY A 76 -3.24 0.32 -7.31
CA GLY A 76 -2.60 1.61 -7.02
C GLY A 76 -2.00 2.22 -8.28
N ALA A 77 -1.61 3.49 -8.19
CA ALA A 77 -0.86 4.13 -9.27
C ALA A 77 0.54 3.48 -9.42
N PRO A 78 1.20 3.58 -10.59
CA PRO A 78 2.51 2.96 -10.82
C PRO A 78 3.59 3.33 -9.78
N GLY A 79 3.54 4.56 -9.25
CA GLY A 79 4.43 4.98 -8.15
C GLY A 79 4.20 4.18 -6.87
N VAL A 80 2.95 3.96 -6.49
CA VAL A 80 2.57 3.19 -5.30
C VAL A 80 2.89 1.71 -5.46
N HIS A 81 2.68 1.17 -6.67
CA HIS A 81 3.10 -0.19 -6.99
C HIS A 81 4.62 -0.37 -6.83
N ARG A 82 5.43 0.58 -7.33
CA ARG A 82 6.90 0.54 -7.16
C ARG A 82 7.31 0.64 -5.69
N MET A 83 6.66 1.51 -4.92
CA MET A 83 6.90 1.66 -3.48
C MET A 83 6.69 0.34 -2.74
N ILE A 84 5.50 -0.28 -2.89
CA ILE A 84 5.16 -1.55 -2.23
C ILE A 84 6.11 -2.69 -2.68
N PHE A 85 6.43 -2.76 -3.96
CA PHE A 85 7.36 -3.77 -4.47
C PHE A 85 8.78 -3.57 -3.93
N GLY A 86 9.24 -2.31 -3.86
CA GLY A 86 10.53 -1.98 -3.24
C GLY A 86 10.59 -2.35 -1.76
N ALA A 87 9.50 -2.17 -0.99
CA ALA A 87 9.44 -2.65 0.38
C ALA A 87 9.57 -4.18 0.47
N TYR A 88 8.90 -4.90 -0.44
CA TYR A 88 9.00 -6.35 -0.51
C TYR A 88 10.41 -6.82 -0.91
N GLU A 89 11.06 -6.18 -1.89
CA GLU A 89 12.45 -6.49 -2.26
C GLU A 89 13.40 -6.29 -1.08
N ARG A 90 13.30 -5.16 -0.36
CA ARG A 90 14.09 -4.92 0.86
C ARG A 90 13.88 -6.02 1.90
N TYR A 91 12.65 -6.52 2.05
CA TYR A 91 12.37 -7.63 2.96
C TYR A 91 13.08 -8.91 2.53
N LEU A 92 13.03 -9.26 1.24
CA LEU A 92 13.71 -10.44 0.70
C LEU A 92 15.23 -10.35 0.89
N GLU A 93 15.84 -9.19 0.60
CA GLU A 93 17.27 -8.96 0.80
C GLU A 93 17.74 -9.13 2.25
N LYS A 94 16.84 -8.92 3.22
CA LYS A 94 17.14 -9.11 4.65
C LYS A 94 17.09 -10.57 5.09
N LEU A 95 16.43 -11.45 4.32
CA LEU A 95 16.33 -12.88 4.62
C LEU A 95 17.55 -13.68 4.14
N ASP A 96 18.28 -13.16 3.16
CA ASP A 96 19.56 -13.67 2.68
C ASP A 96 20.72 -13.33 3.65
#